data_AF-A0A7V5A9G5-F1
#
_entry.id   AF-A0A7V5A9G5-F1
#
_cell.length_a   1.000
_cell.length_b   1.000
_cell.length_c   1.000
_cell.angle_alpha   90.00
_cell.angle_beta   90.00
_cell.angle_gamma   90.00
#
_symmetry.space_group_name_H-M   'P 1'
#
loop_
_entity.id
_entity.type
_entity.pdbx_description
1 polymer ?
#
loop_
_entity_poly.entity_id
_entity_poly.type
_entity_poly.pdbx_seq_one_letter_code
_entity_poly.pdbx_strand_id
1 'polypeptide(L)'
;MDREEWFTVPEAARILGVGRQAIYDAVREGRLKAQGRGWSRRIHVADLLAYAIRTGKDPKTVIQRIQEEREASAWEVLGWILLGLGLTWLLAELLKGKKK
;
A
#
# COMPACT_ATOMS: atom_id res chain seq x y z
N MET A 1 15.85 6.34 5.57
CA MET A 1 15.07 5.76 4.46
C MET A 1 13.67 6.33 4.58
N ASP A 2 13.29 7.18 3.65
CA ASP A 2 11.97 7.80 3.66
C ASP A 2 10.95 6.72 3.27
N ARG A 3 10.06 6.28 4.18
CA ARG A 3 9.14 5.15 3.90
C ARG A 3 8.23 5.47 2.72
N GLU A 4 8.03 6.75 2.47
CA GLU A 4 7.24 7.25 1.37
C GLU A 4 7.84 6.89 0.01
N GLU A 5 9.04 6.37 -0.13
CA GLU A 5 9.58 6.05 -1.46
C GLU A 5 9.60 4.54 -1.77
N TRP A 6 9.11 3.70 -0.85
CA TRP A 6 9.30 2.26 -0.90
C TRP A 6 8.00 1.46 -0.85
N PHE A 7 7.79 0.62 -1.85
CA PHE A 7 6.63 -0.25 -1.97
C PHE A 7 6.97 -1.71 -1.74
N THR A 8 6.06 -2.45 -1.12
CA THR A 8 6.10 -3.91 -1.08
C THR A 8 5.77 -4.50 -2.45
N VAL A 9 6.07 -5.78 -2.65
CA VAL A 9 5.72 -6.48 -3.91
C VAL A 9 4.20 -6.45 -4.18
N PRO A 10 3.32 -6.71 -3.20
CA PRO A 10 1.87 -6.56 -3.40
C PRO A 10 1.42 -5.15 -3.80
N GLU A 11 1.96 -4.11 -3.17
CA GLU A 11 1.66 -2.70 -3.51
C GLU A 11 2.11 -2.38 -4.93
N ALA A 12 3.35 -2.75 -5.29
CA ALA A 12 3.88 -2.57 -6.65
C ALA A 12 3.02 -3.27 -7.71
N ALA A 13 2.46 -4.45 -7.39
CA ALA A 13 1.58 -5.18 -8.28
C ALA A 13 0.24 -4.44 -8.52
N ARG A 14 -0.35 -3.86 -7.46
CA ARG A 14 -1.56 -3.03 -7.56
C ARG A 14 -1.32 -1.76 -8.35
N ILE A 15 -0.24 -1.04 -8.03
CA ILE A 15 0.19 0.17 -8.74
C ILE A 15 0.33 -0.11 -10.24
N LEU A 16 1.04 -1.18 -10.61
CA LEU A 16 1.23 -1.55 -12.01
C LEU A 16 0.01 -2.22 -12.64
N GLY A 17 -1.00 -2.62 -11.86
CA GLY A 17 -2.18 -3.36 -12.34
C GLY A 17 -1.81 -4.70 -12.96
N VAL A 18 -0.92 -5.45 -12.32
CA VAL A 18 -0.48 -6.78 -12.75
C VAL A 18 -0.61 -7.79 -11.61
N GLY A 19 -0.56 -9.08 -11.93
CA GLY A 19 -0.54 -10.11 -10.90
C GLY A 19 0.74 -10.04 -10.04
N ARG A 20 0.62 -10.34 -8.73
CA ARG A 20 1.75 -10.36 -7.78
C ARG A 20 2.91 -11.22 -8.29
N GLN A 21 2.60 -12.36 -8.91
CA GLN A 21 3.58 -13.29 -9.46
C GLN A 21 4.47 -12.62 -10.52
N ALA A 22 3.90 -11.77 -11.38
CA ALA A 22 4.66 -11.07 -12.41
C ALA A 22 5.73 -10.13 -11.81
N ILE A 23 5.43 -9.50 -10.66
CA ILE A 23 6.40 -8.67 -9.94
C ILE A 23 7.45 -9.54 -9.24
N TYR A 24 7.05 -10.66 -8.61
CA TYR A 24 8.01 -11.59 -8.03
C TYR A 24 8.99 -12.15 -9.06
N ASP A 25 8.49 -12.52 -10.24
CA ASP A 25 9.29 -13.01 -11.36
C ASP A 25 10.20 -11.91 -11.90
N ALA A 26 9.69 -10.70 -12.10
CA ALA A 26 10.51 -9.57 -12.55
C ALA A 26 11.65 -9.24 -11.57
N VAL A 27 11.41 -9.34 -10.26
CA VAL A 27 12.46 -9.15 -9.25
C VAL A 27 13.45 -10.32 -9.23
N ARG A 28 12.95 -11.56 -9.35
CA ARG A 28 13.78 -12.78 -9.38
C ARG A 28 14.70 -12.81 -10.60
N GLU A 29 14.21 -12.37 -11.75
CA GLU A 29 14.93 -12.31 -13.02
C GLU A 29 15.80 -11.06 -13.16
N GLY A 30 15.81 -10.16 -12.17
CA GLY A 30 16.60 -8.93 -12.19
C GLY A 30 16.05 -7.83 -13.12
N ARG A 31 14.85 -8.01 -13.68
CA ARG A 31 14.16 -6.99 -14.51
C ARG A 31 13.63 -5.81 -13.68
N LEU A 32 13.36 -6.04 -12.39
CA LEU A 32 12.93 -5.02 -11.44
C LEU A 32 13.82 -5.06 -10.20
N LYS A 33 14.44 -3.91 -9.88
CA LYS A 33 15.31 -3.80 -8.71
C LYS A 33 14.48 -3.72 -7.43
N ALA A 34 14.91 -4.47 -6.42
CA ALA A 34 14.33 -4.44 -5.08
C ALA A 34 15.44 -4.56 -4.03
N GLN A 35 15.23 -3.95 -2.86
CA GLN A 35 16.10 -4.06 -1.69
C GLN A 35 15.47 -4.97 -0.64
N GLY A 36 16.30 -5.66 0.16
CA GLY A 36 15.85 -6.61 1.19
C GLY A 36 15.81 -8.07 0.72
N ARG A 37 15.37 -8.98 1.59
CA ARG A 37 15.38 -10.44 1.33
C ARG A 37 14.06 -11.08 1.75
N GLY A 38 13.59 -12.04 0.96
CA GLY A 38 12.33 -12.74 1.24
C GLY A 38 11.14 -11.78 1.30
N TRP A 39 10.47 -11.75 2.45
CA TRP A 39 9.21 -11.01 2.66
C TRP A 39 9.42 -9.51 2.93
N SER A 40 10.67 -9.10 3.25
CA SER A 40 11.02 -7.69 3.46
C SER A 40 11.48 -6.99 2.19
N ARG A 41 11.23 -7.57 1.01
CA ARG A 41 11.57 -6.90 -0.26
C ARG A 41 10.76 -5.62 -0.44
N ARG A 42 11.48 -4.55 -0.72
CA ARG A 42 10.91 -3.26 -1.06
C ARG A 42 11.48 -2.75 -2.38
N ILE A 43 10.62 -2.13 -3.17
CA ILE A 43 10.90 -1.59 -4.49
C ILE A 43 10.85 -0.07 -4.35
N HIS A 44 11.90 0.61 -4.79
CA HIS A 44 11.93 2.07 -4.79
C HIS A 44 11.01 2.62 -5.87
N VAL A 45 10.36 3.77 -5.62
CA VAL A 45 9.47 4.41 -6.58
C VAL A 45 10.14 4.66 -7.93
N ALA A 46 11.41 5.08 -7.93
CA ALA A 46 12.18 5.30 -9.15
C ALA A 46 12.38 4.01 -9.96
N ASP A 47 12.68 2.89 -9.30
CA ASP A 47 12.85 1.59 -9.95
C ASP A 47 11.51 1.08 -10.53
N LEU A 48 10.41 1.32 -9.81
CA LEU A 48 9.07 0.96 -10.25
C LEU A 48 8.64 1.74 -11.50
N LEU A 49 8.90 3.06 -11.53
CA LEU A 49 8.62 3.91 -12.68
C LEU A 49 9.48 3.56 -13.88
N ALA A 50 10.78 3.32 -13.68
CA ALA A 50 11.68 2.89 -14.74
C ALA A 50 11.23 1.55 -15.35
N TYR A 51 10.77 0.62 -14.52
CA TYR A 51 10.19 -0.65 -14.97
C TYR A 51 8.89 -0.44 -15.74
N ALA A 52 7.98 0.42 -15.25
CA ALA A 52 6.73 0.74 -15.93
C ALA A 52 6.98 1.25 -17.37
N ILE A 53 7.89 2.22 -17.52
CA ILE A 53 8.30 2.77 -18.82
C ILE A 53 8.84 1.66 -19.73
N ARG A 54 9.72 0.79 -19.21
CA ARG A 54 10.29 -0.34 -19.96
C ARG A 54 9.23 -1.32 -20.48
N THR A 55 8.16 -1.51 -19.70
CA THR A 55 7.03 -2.39 -20.05
C THR A 55 5.95 -1.70 -20.88
N GLY A 56 6.14 -0.44 -21.27
CA GLY A 56 5.20 0.33 -22.09
C GLY A 56 3.96 0.81 -21.34
N LYS A 57 3.99 0.87 -20.00
CA LYS A 57 2.90 1.45 -19.20
C LYS A 57 3.01 2.96 -19.19
N ASP A 58 1.86 3.63 -19.23
CA ASP A 58 1.78 5.08 -19.12
C ASP A 58 2.24 5.56 -17.73
N PRO A 59 3.30 6.37 -17.63
CA PRO A 59 3.81 6.86 -16.36
C PRO A 59 2.80 7.68 -15.57
N LYS A 60 1.91 8.43 -16.25
CA LYS A 60 0.90 9.26 -15.58
C LYS A 60 -0.07 8.39 -14.79
N THR A 61 -0.55 7.32 -15.41
CA THR A 61 -1.41 6.33 -14.76
C THR A 61 -0.72 5.69 -13.54
N VAL A 62 0.57 5.39 -13.64
CA VAL A 62 1.33 4.78 -12.52
C VAL A 62 1.51 5.76 -11.38
N ILE A 63 1.82 7.02 -11.67
CA ILE A 63 1.95 8.09 -10.66
C ILE A 63 0.62 8.33 -9.95
N GLN A 64 -0.49 8.35 -10.69
CA GLN A 64 -1.83 8.49 -10.10
C GLN A 64 -2.11 7.34 -9.13
N ARG A 65 -1.86 6.08 -9.54
CA ARG A 65 -2.07 4.92 -8.67
C ARG A 65 -1.14 4.89 -7.46
N ILE A 66 0.06 5.45 -7.56
CA ILE A 66 0.96 5.64 -6.41
C ILE A 66 0.32 6.57 -5.38
N GLN A 67 -0.36 7.63 -5.82
CA GLN A 67 -1.06 8.55 -4.92
C GLN A 67 -2.27 7.86 -4.29
N GLU A 68 -3.10 7.20 -5.10
CA GLU A 68 -4.29 6.46 -4.66
C GLU A 68 -3.94 5.37 -3.62
N GLU A 69 -2.88 4.58 -3.85
CA GLU A 69 -2.44 3.52 -2.93
C GLU A 69 -2.05 4.08 -1.55
N ARG A 70 -1.50 5.30 -1.50
CA ARG A 70 -1.16 5.96 -0.23
C ARG A 70 -2.41 6.47 0.49
N GLU A 71 -3.30 7.11 -0.25
CA GLU A 71 -4.52 7.70 0.32
C GLU A 71 -5.48 6.61 0.82
N ALA A 72 -5.59 5.50 0.09
CA ALA A 72 -6.37 4.34 0.51
C ALA A 72 -5.89 3.80 1.87
N SER A 73 -4.57 3.71 2.04
CA SER A 73 -3.95 3.26 3.30
C SER A 73 -4.28 4.20 4.47
N ALA A 74 -4.37 5.51 4.24
CA ALA A 74 -4.68 6.49 5.29
C ALA A 74 -6.14 6.40 5.75
N TRP A 75 -7.08 6.24 4.81
CA TRP A 75 -8.51 6.15 5.15
C TRP A 75 -8.89 4.85 5.84
N GLU A 76 -8.22 3.73 5.54
CA GLU A 76 -8.41 2.48 6.29
C GLU A 76 -8.06 2.66 7.78
N VAL A 77 -6.93 3.30 8.07
CA VAL A 77 -6.49 3.56 9.45
C VAL A 77 -7.46 4.49 10.16
N LEU A 78 -7.88 5.58 9.50
CA LEU A 78 -8.85 6.52 10.06
C LEU A 78 -10.21 5.85 10.32
N GLY A 79 -10.66 4.95 9.45
CA GLY A 79 -11.89 4.19 9.62
C GLY A 79 -11.86 3.35 10.91
N TRP A 80 -10.78 2.61 11.16
CA TRP A 80 -10.61 1.84 12.39
C TRP A 80 -10.54 2.71 13.66
N ILE A 81 -9.90 3.88 13.57
CA ILE A 81 -9.85 4.83 14.70
C ILE A 81 -11.25 5.35 15.03
N LEU A 82 -12.01 5.78 14.04
CA LEU A 82 -13.37 6.29 14.24
C LEU A 82 -14.32 5.22 14.77
N LEU A 83 -14.24 3.99 14.25
CA LEU A 83 -15.02 2.85 14.76
C LEU A 83 -14.68 2.53 16.22
N GLY A 84 -13.39 2.53 16.57
CA GLY A 84 -12.94 2.32 17.94
C GLY A 84 -13.47 3.39 18.89
N LEU A 85 -13.33 4.67 18.53
CA LEU A 85 -13.84 5.78 19.32
C LEU A 85 -15.37 5.72 19.46
N GLY A 86 -16.09 5.44 18.38
CA GLY A 86 -17.55 5.27 18.40
C GLY A 86 -17.98 4.10 19.30
N LEU A 87 -17.27 2.97 19.25
CA LEU A 87 -17.54 1.82 20.12
C LEU A 87 -17.29 2.14 21.60
N THR A 88 -16.20 2.85 21.92
CA THR A 88 -15.93 3.28 23.30
C THR A 88 -17.01 4.22 23.83
N TRP A 89 -17.47 5.16 23.01
CA TRP A 89 -18.57 6.05 23.35
C TRP A 89 -19.89 5.28 23.55
N LEU A 90 -20.21 4.34 22.66
CA LEU A 90 -21.41 3.50 22.75
C LEU A 90 -21.42 2.63 24.02
N LEU A 91 -20.28 2.03 24.38
CA LEU A 91 -20.15 1.24 25.60
C LEU A 91 -20.33 2.09 26.86
N ALA A 92 -19.78 3.31 26.88
CA ALA A 92 -19.97 4.24 27.99
C ALA A 92 -21.46 4.61 28.16
N GLU A 93 -22.18 4.82 27.06
CA GLU A 93 -23.62 5.11 27.06
C GLU A 93 -24.45 3.92 27.58
N LEU A 94 -24.14 2.69 27.15
CA LEU A 94 -24.79 1.47 27.63
C LEU A 94 -24.55 1.20 29.13
N LEU A 95 -23.34 1.50 29.62
CA LEU A 95 -23.03 1.40 31.06
C LEU A 95 -23.76 2.46 31.88
N LYS A 96 -23.97 3.64 31.33
CA LYS A 96 -24.74 4.73 31.97
C LYS A 96 -26.22 4.39 32.08
N GLY A 97 -26.78 3.68 31.09
CA GLY A 97 -28.16 3.21 31.08
C GLY A 97 -28.50 2.11 32.11
N LYS A 98 -27.51 1.41 32.67
CA LYS A 98 -27.70 0.34 33.67
C LYS A 98 -27.73 0.82 35.13
N LYS A 99 -27.50 2.12 35.37
CA LYS A 99 -27.49 2.74 36.71
C LYS A 99 -28.83 3.38 37.11
N LYS A 100 -29.94 2.89 36.55
CA LYS A 100 -31.30 3.34 36.86
C LYS A 100 -32.18 2.17 37.27
#